data_AF-A0A919Z1B6-F1
#
_entry.id   AF-A0A919Z1B6-F1
#
_cell.length_a   1.000
_cell.length_b   1.000
_cell.length_c   1.000
_cell.angle_alpha   90.00
_cell.angle_beta   90.00
_cell.angle_gamma   90.00
#
_symmetry.space_group_name_H-M   'P 1'
#
loop_
_entity.id
_entity.type
_entity.pdbx_description
1 polymer ?
#
loop_
_entity_poly.entity_id
_entity_poly.type
_entity_poly.pdbx_seq_one_letter_code
_entity_poly.pdbx_strand_id
1 'polypeptide(L)'
;MKKLFAGIVIGCSLTLSTTVFAQMVKEYKLVEATYPVLMNGANYSNEEWPILNYDGTTYILLKELAEGLQAKVRWNEELKRVEVRGEQSNQAFVIHEIDGDNGSYTITGEARVFEGVFQYAISDGHDYLLTDHLQLEAGAPEWAPFTIEIALPQSKLPGNGTLMLEIYEESAKDDSRMNELFVPLQSFR
;
A
#
# COMPACT_ATOMS: atom_id res chain seq x y z
N MET A 1 18.84 -64.70 3.76
CA MET A 1 18.55 -63.89 4.96
C MET A 1 18.92 -62.41 4.82
N LYS A 2 20.05 -62.03 4.20
CA LYS A 2 20.46 -60.61 4.03
C LYS A 2 19.45 -59.71 3.30
N LYS A 3 18.77 -60.23 2.27
CA LYS A 3 17.76 -59.49 1.49
C LYS A 3 16.44 -59.26 2.25
N LEU A 4 16.09 -60.16 3.17
CA LEU A 4 14.92 -60.02 4.04
C LEU A 4 15.17 -58.94 5.11
N PHE A 5 16.41 -58.91 5.64
CA PHE A 5 16.83 -57.92 6.62
C PHE A 5 16.84 -56.49 6.05
N ALA A 6 17.32 -56.32 4.82
CA ALA A 6 17.27 -55.03 4.13
C ALA A 6 15.83 -54.53 3.90
N GLY A 7 14.90 -55.44 3.57
CA GLY A 7 13.48 -55.10 3.38
C GLY A 7 12.79 -54.64 4.67
N ILE A 8 13.09 -55.27 5.80
CA ILE A 8 12.53 -54.88 7.11
C ILE A 8 13.03 -53.51 7.54
N VAL A 9 14.32 -53.21 7.33
CA VAL A 9 14.90 -51.90 7.68
C VAL A 9 14.28 -50.77 6.86
N ILE A 10 14.08 -50.98 5.56
CA ILE A 10 13.44 -49.98 4.67
C ILE A 10 11.96 -49.81 5.05
N GLY A 11 11.26 -50.90 5.37
CA GLY A 11 9.86 -50.86 5.83
C GLY A 11 9.67 -50.07 7.12
N CYS A 12 10.54 -50.28 8.12
CA CYS A 12 10.50 -49.52 9.38
C CYS A 12 10.85 -48.03 9.19
N SER A 13 11.62 -47.69 8.16
CA SER A 13 11.96 -46.29 7.85
C SER A 13 10.75 -45.52 7.31
N LEU A 14 9.87 -46.19 6.56
CA LEU A 14 8.67 -45.60 5.94
C LEU A 14 7.48 -45.49 6.90
N THR A 15 7.48 -46.22 8.02
CA THR A 15 6.42 -46.15 9.04
C THR A 15 6.75 -45.23 10.21
N LEU A 16 7.87 -44.50 10.14
CA LEU A 16 8.15 -43.37 11.03
C LEU A 16 7.09 -42.29 10.76
N SER A 17 6.02 -42.35 11.54
CA SER A 17 4.95 -41.38 11.52
C SER A 17 5.55 -40.02 11.88
N THR A 18 5.58 -39.11 10.89
CA THR A 18 5.84 -37.71 11.16
C THR A 18 4.67 -37.19 11.99
N THR A 19 4.89 -36.99 13.28
CA THR A 19 3.92 -36.26 14.10
C THR A 19 3.94 -34.81 13.63
N VAL A 20 2.94 -34.43 12.85
CA VAL A 20 2.64 -33.02 12.60
C VAL A 20 2.21 -32.44 13.94
N PHE A 21 3.05 -31.58 14.53
CA PHE A 21 2.66 -30.83 15.72
C PHE A 21 1.53 -29.88 15.34
N ALA A 22 0.33 -30.11 15.85
CA ALA A 22 -0.74 -29.12 15.77
C ALA A 22 -0.27 -27.87 16.51
N GLN A 23 -0.17 -26.76 15.79
CA GLN A 23 0.10 -25.46 16.40
C GLN A 23 -0.95 -25.21 17.48
N MET A 24 -0.51 -24.88 18.71
CA MET A 24 -1.40 -24.58 19.82
C MET A 24 -2.38 -23.47 19.40
N VAL A 25 -3.67 -23.79 19.36
CA VAL A 25 -4.72 -22.82 19.05
C VAL A 25 -4.73 -21.77 20.15
N LYS A 26 -4.50 -20.50 19.79
CA LYS A 26 -4.67 -19.36 20.68
C LYS A 26 -6.08 -18.84 20.54
N GLU A 27 -6.88 -18.97 21.59
CA GLU A 27 -8.24 -18.42 21.63
C GLU A 27 -8.20 -17.01 22.25
N TYR A 28 -8.89 -16.07 21.59
CA TYR A 28 -9.06 -14.71 22.07
C TYR A 28 -10.53 -14.50 22.41
N LYS A 29 -10.81 -14.01 23.63
CA LYS A 29 -12.16 -13.66 24.06
C LYS A 29 -12.37 -12.16 23.87
N LEU A 30 -13.01 -11.78 22.79
CA LEU A 30 -13.44 -10.41 22.55
C LEU A 30 -14.75 -10.14 23.30
N VAL A 31 -14.90 -8.91 23.81
CA VAL A 31 -16.14 -8.42 24.40
C VAL A 31 -16.61 -7.19 23.65
N GLU A 32 -17.92 -6.95 23.59
CA GLU A 32 -18.42 -5.70 23.02
C GLU A 32 -17.95 -4.50 23.86
N ALA A 33 -17.52 -3.44 23.18
CA ALA A 33 -17.13 -2.20 23.82
C ALA A 33 -18.36 -1.46 24.38
N THR A 34 -18.30 -1.07 25.64
CA THR A 34 -19.39 -0.36 26.36
C THR A 34 -19.14 1.14 26.51
N TYR A 35 -18.14 1.66 25.80
CA TYR A 35 -17.71 3.06 25.83
C TYR A 35 -17.85 3.68 24.42
N PRO A 36 -18.04 5.01 24.32
CA PRO A 36 -18.16 5.67 23.02
C PRO A 36 -16.82 5.66 22.28
N VAL A 37 -16.88 5.41 20.96
CA VAL A 37 -15.75 5.59 20.04
C VAL A 37 -16.09 6.75 19.12
N LEU A 38 -15.15 7.68 18.97
CA LEU A 38 -15.32 8.84 18.11
C LEU A 38 -14.38 8.72 16.90
N MET A 39 -14.91 8.99 15.71
CA MET A 39 -14.18 9.04 14.45
C MET A 39 -14.34 10.46 13.89
N ASN A 40 -13.23 11.19 13.70
CA ASN A 40 -13.23 12.62 13.36
C ASN A 40 -14.12 13.48 14.28
N GLY A 41 -14.22 13.12 15.56
CA GLY A 41 -15.04 13.85 16.54
C GLY A 41 -16.53 13.51 16.52
N ALA A 42 -17.00 12.66 15.61
CA ALA A 42 -18.38 12.16 15.58
C ALA A 42 -18.47 10.77 16.23
N ASN A 43 -19.58 10.46 16.91
CA ASN A 43 -19.81 9.12 17.46
C ASN A 43 -19.86 8.08 16.33
N TYR A 44 -19.06 7.04 16.47
CA TYR A 44 -19.00 5.89 15.59
C TYR A 44 -19.67 4.69 16.26
N SER A 45 -20.56 4.04 15.52
CA SER A 45 -21.25 2.83 15.92
C SER A 45 -21.62 2.01 14.68
N ASN A 46 -21.60 0.70 14.80
CA ASN A 46 -22.04 -0.22 13.76
C ASN A 46 -22.88 -1.33 14.38
N GLU A 47 -24.09 -1.55 13.84
CA GLU A 47 -25.05 -2.53 14.34
C GLU A 47 -24.76 -3.97 13.87
N GLU A 48 -24.13 -4.12 12.70
CA GLU A 48 -23.80 -5.43 12.12
C GLU A 48 -22.45 -5.95 12.64
N TRP A 49 -21.48 -5.04 12.81
CA TRP A 49 -20.12 -5.32 13.27
C TRP A 49 -19.84 -4.52 14.55
N PRO A 50 -20.18 -5.07 15.73
CA PRO A 50 -20.00 -4.34 16.97
C PRO A 50 -18.53 -4.02 17.20
N ILE A 51 -18.29 -2.90 17.89
CA ILE A 51 -16.95 -2.55 18.35
C ILE A 51 -16.53 -3.55 19.40
N LEU A 52 -15.36 -4.16 19.21
CA LEU A 52 -14.86 -5.19 20.11
C LEU A 52 -13.72 -4.63 20.97
N ASN A 53 -13.58 -5.15 22.17
CA ASN A 53 -12.46 -4.92 23.06
C ASN A 53 -11.81 -6.26 23.41
N TYR A 54 -10.48 -6.30 23.36
CA TYR A 54 -9.69 -7.39 23.90
C TYR A 54 -8.54 -6.79 24.73
N ASP A 55 -8.55 -7.08 26.03
CA ASP A 55 -7.53 -6.63 26.99
C ASP A 55 -7.25 -5.11 26.92
N GLY A 56 -8.32 -4.29 26.88
CA GLY A 56 -8.20 -2.84 26.78
C GLY A 56 -7.90 -2.30 25.38
N THR A 57 -7.68 -3.18 24.39
CA THR A 57 -7.47 -2.78 22.99
C THR A 57 -8.79 -2.78 22.23
N THR A 58 -9.13 -1.64 21.61
CA THR A 58 -10.33 -1.50 20.78
C THR A 58 -10.06 -2.01 19.37
N TYR A 59 -10.96 -2.86 18.86
CA TYR A 59 -10.98 -3.37 17.50
C TYR A 59 -12.22 -2.81 16.80
N ILE A 60 -11.98 -2.21 15.64
CA ILE A 60 -12.99 -1.65 14.75
C ILE A 60 -12.77 -2.19 13.34
N LEU A 61 -13.82 -2.14 12.52
CA LEU A 61 -13.73 -2.61 11.14
C LEU A 61 -12.71 -1.75 10.37
N LEU A 62 -11.70 -2.39 9.82
CA LEU A 62 -10.62 -1.72 9.07
C LEU A 62 -11.18 -0.82 7.95
N LYS A 63 -12.20 -1.30 7.24
CA LYS A 63 -12.83 -0.58 6.12
C LYS A 63 -13.41 0.76 6.58
N GLU A 64 -14.18 0.76 7.66
CA GLU A 64 -14.85 1.97 8.17
C GLU A 64 -13.86 2.93 8.81
N LEU A 65 -12.86 2.42 9.53
CA LEU A 65 -11.76 3.24 10.02
C LEU A 65 -11.05 3.96 8.88
N ALA A 66 -10.72 3.24 7.82
CA ALA A 66 -10.04 3.83 6.67
C ALA A 66 -10.92 4.86 5.96
N GLU A 67 -12.19 4.55 5.68
CA GLU A 67 -13.14 5.51 5.09
C GLU A 67 -13.26 6.79 5.93
N GLY A 68 -13.36 6.66 7.25
CA GLY A 68 -13.38 7.79 8.16
C GLY A 68 -12.10 8.62 8.11
N LEU A 69 -10.94 7.98 7.95
CA LEU A 69 -9.65 8.64 7.83
C LEU A 69 -9.34 9.10 6.38
N GLN A 70 -10.33 9.06 5.47
CA GLN A 70 -10.15 9.36 4.05
C GLN A 70 -9.03 8.51 3.40
N ALA A 71 -8.84 7.31 3.94
CA ALA A 71 -7.93 6.30 3.42
C ALA A 71 -8.69 5.30 2.56
N LYS A 72 -8.03 4.82 1.50
CA LYS A 72 -8.54 3.76 0.63
C LYS A 72 -8.01 2.41 1.12
N VAL A 73 -8.89 1.42 1.17
CA VAL A 73 -8.56 0.01 1.45
C VAL A 73 -8.77 -0.79 0.18
N ARG A 74 -7.76 -1.56 -0.23
CA ARG A 74 -7.83 -2.45 -1.40
C ARG A 74 -7.32 -3.83 -1.04
N TRP A 75 -7.96 -4.86 -1.58
CA TRP A 75 -7.40 -6.21 -1.60
C TRP A 75 -6.53 -6.35 -2.85
N ASN A 76 -5.23 -6.57 -2.65
CA ASN A 76 -4.33 -6.92 -3.73
C ASN A 76 -4.37 -8.44 -3.92
N GLU A 77 -5.00 -8.89 -5.00
CA GLU A 77 -5.23 -10.30 -5.30
C GLU A 77 -3.96 -11.04 -5.71
N GLU A 78 -3.03 -10.37 -6.39
CA GLU A 78 -1.74 -10.95 -6.80
C GLU A 78 -0.84 -11.20 -5.59
N LEU A 79 -0.75 -10.23 -4.69
CA LEU A 79 0.14 -10.25 -3.53
C LEU A 79 -0.56 -10.76 -2.26
N LYS A 80 -1.84 -11.14 -2.38
CA LYS A 80 -2.68 -11.72 -1.31
C LYS A 80 -2.63 -10.94 0.00
N ARG A 81 -2.78 -9.62 -0.10
CA ARG A 81 -2.70 -8.70 1.05
C ARG A 81 -3.73 -7.58 0.98
N VAL A 82 -4.04 -7.01 2.14
CA VAL A 82 -4.80 -5.76 2.25
C VAL A 82 -3.83 -4.58 2.23
N GLU A 83 -4.13 -3.59 1.41
CA GLU A 83 -3.39 -2.34 1.31
C GLU A 83 -4.27 -1.20 1.80
N VAL A 84 -3.69 -0.35 2.66
CA VAL A 84 -4.36 0.85 3.19
C VAL A 84 -3.48 2.04 2.87
N ARG A 85 -4.05 3.04 2.19
CA ARG A 85 -3.34 4.27 1.82
C ARG A 85 -4.21 5.48 2.16
N GLY A 86 -3.65 6.46 2.87
CA GLY A 86 -4.32 7.74 3.07
C GLY A 86 -4.49 8.50 1.76
N GLU A 87 -5.37 9.50 1.74
CA GLU A 87 -5.46 10.43 0.61
C GLU A 87 -4.08 11.06 0.32
N GLN A 88 -3.71 11.11 -0.96
CA GLN A 88 -2.48 11.76 -1.42
C GLN A 88 -2.90 12.85 -2.41
N SER A 89 -3.09 14.06 -1.89
CA SER A 89 -3.57 15.19 -2.69
C SER A 89 -2.98 16.52 -2.21
N ASN A 90 -2.97 17.50 -3.10
CA ASN A 90 -2.74 18.90 -2.78
C ASN A 90 -3.62 19.77 -3.67
N GLN A 91 -3.31 21.07 -3.77
CA GLN A 91 -4.12 21.98 -4.57
C GLN A 91 -4.08 21.71 -6.07
N ALA A 92 -3.09 21.01 -6.63
CA ALA A 92 -2.96 20.74 -8.06
C ALA A 92 -3.13 19.27 -8.44
N PHE A 93 -2.87 18.34 -7.51
CA PHE A 93 -2.80 16.90 -7.78
C PHE A 93 -3.69 16.11 -6.82
N VAL A 94 -4.32 15.05 -7.34
CA VAL A 94 -4.99 14.01 -6.56
C VAL A 94 -4.56 12.65 -7.10
N ILE A 95 -3.99 11.80 -6.24
CA ILE A 95 -3.68 10.40 -6.61
C ILE A 95 -4.89 9.52 -6.30
N HIS A 96 -5.33 8.78 -7.31
CA HIS A 96 -6.47 7.88 -7.19
C HIS A 96 -6.04 6.47 -6.84
N GLU A 97 -5.08 5.91 -7.58
CA GLU A 97 -4.60 4.55 -7.39
C GLU A 97 -3.10 4.45 -7.69
N ILE A 98 -2.44 3.55 -6.98
CA ILE A 98 -1.07 3.13 -7.27
C ILE A 98 -1.08 1.60 -7.22
N ASP A 99 -0.76 1.00 -8.35
CA ASP A 99 -0.64 -0.43 -8.50
C ASP A 99 0.78 -0.83 -8.88
N GLY A 100 1.12 -2.10 -8.63
CA GLY A 100 2.44 -2.66 -8.89
C GLY A 100 3.42 -2.56 -7.72
N ASP A 101 4.54 -3.26 -7.88
CA ASP A 101 5.65 -3.29 -6.93
C ASP A 101 6.98 -3.55 -7.63
N ASN A 102 8.06 -3.51 -6.85
CA ASN A 102 9.42 -3.88 -7.25
C ASN A 102 9.86 -3.20 -8.56
N GLY A 103 9.67 -1.88 -8.64
CA GLY A 103 10.10 -1.09 -9.79
C GLY A 103 9.11 -1.01 -10.94
N SER A 104 8.01 -1.76 -10.91
CA SER A 104 6.91 -1.64 -11.87
C SER A 104 5.72 -1.00 -11.19
N TYR A 105 5.35 0.22 -11.57
CA TYR A 105 4.21 0.92 -10.98
C TYR A 105 3.30 1.55 -12.04
N THR A 106 2.00 1.50 -11.80
CA THR A 106 1.00 2.28 -12.53
C THR A 106 0.29 3.20 -11.55
N ILE A 107 0.44 4.51 -11.76
CA ILE A 107 -0.15 5.54 -10.91
C ILE A 107 -1.23 6.26 -11.72
N THR A 108 -2.44 6.31 -11.20
CA THR A 108 -3.54 7.08 -11.80
C THR A 108 -3.95 8.21 -10.87
N GLY A 109 -4.36 9.32 -11.47
CA GLY A 109 -4.75 10.50 -10.73
C GLY A 109 -5.42 11.54 -11.62
N GLU A 110 -5.69 12.69 -11.04
CA GLU A 110 -6.12 13.87 -11.75
C GLU A 110 -5.24 15.06 -11.37
N ALA A 111 -5.00 15.94 -12.32
CA ALA A 111 -4.19 17.13 -12.15
C ALA A 111 -4.91 18.36 -12.75
N ARG A 112 -4.74 19.52 -12.12
CA ARG A 112 -5.19 20.83 -12.63
C ARG A 112 -4.04 21.82 -12.65
N VAL A 113 -3.22 21.71 -13.69
CA VAL A 113 -1.92 22.39 -13.77
C VAL A 113 -1.89 23.39 -14.92
N PHE A 114 -1.06 24.43 -14.82
CA PHE A 114 -0.96 25.45 -15.86
C PHE A 114 -0.52 24.83 -17.19
N GLU A 115 -1.20 25.20 -18.28
CA GLU A 115 -1.02 24.63 -19.64
C GLU A 115 -1.18 23.10 -19.74
N GLY A 116 -1.66 22.44 -18.68
CA GLY A 116 -1.81 20.99 -18.64
C GLY A 116 -0.47 20.25 -18.55
N VAL A 117 0.63 20.90 -18.16
CA VAL A 117 1.95 20.26 -18.05
C VAL A 117 2.40 20.17 -16.60
N PHE A 118 2.88 19.00 -16.20
CA PHE A 118 3.59 18.83 -14.93
C PHE A 118 4.81 17.93 -15.09
N GLN A 119 5.69 18.00 -14.10
CA GLN A 119 6.88 17.19 -13.96
C GLN A 119 6.68 16.11 -12.91
N TYR A 120 7.36 14.98 -13.09
CA TYR A 120 7.44 13.96 -12.06
C TYR A 120 8.84 13.34 -11.99
N ALA A 121 9.20 12.87 -10.81
CA ALA A 121 10.46 12.19 -10.56
C ALA A 121 10.25 11.01 -9.62
N ILE A 122 11.05 9.96 -9.81
CA ILE A 122 11.15 8.86 -8.87
C ILE A 122 12.49 8.97 -8.15
N SER A 123 12.45 9.06 -6.82
CA SER A 123 13.64 9.18 -5.98
C SER A 123 13.64 8.14 -4.87
N ASP A 124 14.83 7.81 -4.37
CA ASP A 124 15.01 7.01 -3.15
C ASP A 124 15.43 7.85 -1.93
N GLY A 125 15.39 9.18 -2.07
CA GLY A 125 15.86 10.16 -1.09
C GLY A 125 17.33 10.55 -1.23
N HIS A 126 18.13 9.82 -2.01
CA HIS A 126 19.52 10.19 -2.32
C HIS A 126 19.68 10.59 -3.78
N ASP A 127 19.10 9.81 -4.70
CA ASP A 127 19.23 9.97 -6.14
C ASP A 127 17.87 10.03 -6.83
N TYR A 128 17.81 10.78 -7.94
CA TYR A 128 16.71 10.71 -8.90
C TYR A 128 16.94 9.53 -9.85
N LEU A 129 16.10 8.51 -9.74
CA LEU A 129 16.19 7.28 -10.53
C LEU A 129 15.55 7.42 -11.91
N LEU A 130 14.52 8.27 -12.00
CA LEU A 130 13.77 8.65 -13.20
C LEU A 130 13.24 10.08 -13.02
N THR A 131 13.25 10.86 -14.10
CA THR A 131 12.62 12.19 -14.18
C THR A 131 11.97 12.33 -15.54
N ASP A 132 10.72 12.78 -15.59
CA ASP A 132 10.00 13.00 -16.85
C ASP A 132 8.83 13.98 -16.63
N HIS A 133 8.06 14.24 -17.68
CA HIS A 133 6.94 15.15 -17.71
C HIS A 133 5.70 14.51 -18.33
N LEU A 134 4.54 15.10 -18.10
CA LEU A 134 3.30 14.67 -18.73
C LEU A 134 2.48 15.87 -19.20
N GLN A 135 1.98 15.79 -20.44
CA GLN A 135 1.02 16.73 -21.01
C GLN A 135 -0.38 16.13 -20.91
N LEU A 136 -1.29 16.88 -20.29
CA LEU A 136 -2.69 16.54 -20.13
C LEU A 136 -3.52 17.07 -21.30
N GLU A 137 -4.69 16.46 -21.48
CA GLU A 137 -5.70 16.87 -22.46
C GLU A 137 -6.34 18.23 -22.13
N ALA A 138 -6.29 18.65 -20.86
CA ALA A 138 -6.77 19.97 -20.42
C ALA A 138 -5.83 20.56 -19.36
N GLY A 139 -5.73 21.90 -19.37
CA GLY A 139 -5.00 22.66 -18.36
C GLY A 139 -5.93 23.34 -17.36
N ALA A 140 -5.34 23.87 -16.29
CA ALA A 140 -6.05 24.65 -15.28
C ALA A 140 -6.89 25.77 -15.95
N PRO A 141 -8.14 25.98 -15.51
CA PRO A 141 -8.71 25.55 -14.24
C PRO A 141 -9.34 24.15 -14.23
N GLU A 142 -9.36 23.45 -15.36
CA GLU A 142 -9.98 22.12 -15.45
C GLU A 142 -9.08 21.04 -14.84
N TRP A 143 -9.70 20.03 -14.23
CA TRP A 143 -9.03 18.80 -13.83
C TRP A 143 -8.97 17.86 -15.03
N ALA A 144 -7.81 17.28 -15.28
CA ALA A 144 -7.61 16.26 -16.30
C ALA A 144 -7.00 14.99 -15.68
N PRO A 145 -7.47 13.80 -16.09
CA PRO A 145 -6.91 12.54 -15.63
C PRO A 145 -5.52 12.31 -16.20
N PHE A 146 -4.69 11.58 -15.45
CA PHE A 146 -3.38 11.10 -15.90
C PHE A 146 -3.12 9.66 -15.48
N THR A 147 -2.21 9.03 -16.22
CA THR A 147 -1.61 7.75 -15.89
C THR A 147 -0.10 7.88 -16.05
N ILE A 148 0.65 7.50 -15.01
CA ILE A 148 2.12 7.39 -15.04
C ILE A 148 2.47 5.91 -14.95
N GLU A 149 3.26 5.42 -15.90
CA GLU A 149 3.80 4.07 -15.90
C GLU A 149 5.30 4.12 -15.63
N ILE A 150 5.72 3.47 -14.55
CA ILE A 150 7.11 3.42 -14.10
C ILE A 150 7.66 2.02 -14.33
N ALA A 151 8.81 1.94 -14.99
CA ALA A 151 9.57 0.71 -15.13
C ALA A 151 11.05 0.96 -14.76
N LEU A 152 11.42 0.56 -13.54
CA LEU A 152 12.78 0.64 -13.01
C LEU A 152 13.43 -0.75 -12.98
N PRO A 153 14.70 -0.87 -13.41
CA PRO A 153 15.42 -2.12 -13.28
C PRO A 153 15.71 -2.41 -11.79
N GLN A 154 15.68 -3.69 -11.41
CA GLN A 154 15.95 -4.15 -10.03
C GLN A 154 17.27 -3.62 -9.47
N SER A 155 18.29 -3.43 -10.32
CA SER A 155 19.59 -2.90 -9.92
C SER A 155 19.58 -1.44 -9.46
N LYS A 156 18.53 -0.68 -9.79
CA LYS A 156 18.33 0.71 -9.35
C LYS A 156 17.45 0.82 -8.11
N LEU A 157 16.81 -0.27 -7.68
CA LEU A 157 15.94 -0.22 -6.50
C LEU A 157 16.79 -0.11 -5.24
N PRO A 158 16.36 0.70 -4.26
CA PRO A 158 17.10 0.84 -3.02
C PRO A 158 17.08 -0.48 -2.23
N GLY A 159 18.24 -0.88 -1.70
CA GLY A 159 18.31 -2.04 -0.81
C GLY A 159 17.63 -1.80 0.55
N ASN A 160 17.57 -0.54 0.99
CA ASN A 160 16.87 -0.08 2.18
C ASN A 160 16.43 1.37 1.93
N GLY A 161 15.20 1.73 2.28
CA GLY A 161 14.65 3.07 2.10
C GLY A 161 13.24 3.04 1.53
N THR A 162 12.75 4.20 1.09
CA THR A 162 11.42 4.31 0.48
C THR A 162 11.56 4.95 -0.89
N LEU A 163 11.02 4.27 -1.89
CA LEU A 163 10.88 4.82 -3.22
C LEU A 163 9.71 5.81 -3.22
N MET A 164 9.96 7.03 -3.67
CA MET A 164 9.02 8.14 -3.65
C MET A 164 8.73 8.60 -5.09
N LEU A 165 7.47 8.89 -5.38
CA LEU A 165 7.05 9.72 -6.50
C LEU A 165 7.00 11.17 -6.04
N GLU A 166 7.72 12.05 -6.73
CA GLU A 166 7.63 13.50 -6.60
C GLU A 166 6.89 14.02 -7.82
N ILE A 167 5.73 14.64 -7.66
CA ILE A 167 4.96 15.28 -8.75
C ILE A 167 4.81 16.77 -8.47
N TYR A 168 5.08 17.61 -9.47
CA TYR A 168 5.18 19.06 -9.29
C TYR A 168 4.97 19.84 -10.59
N GLU A 169 4.64 21.12 -10.46
CA GLU A 169 4.67 22.08 -11.56
C GLU A 169 5.96 22.90 -11.52
N GLU A 170 6.44 23.32 -12.69
CA GLU A 170 7.52 24.31 -12.79
C GLU A 170 6.91 25.70 -13.07
N SER A 171 7.34 26.68 -12.29
CA SER A 171 6.91 28.07 -12.43
C SER A 171 7.47 28.68 -13.71
N ALA A 172 6.59 29.10 -14.64
CA ALA A 172 7.00 29.80 -15.87
C ALA A 172 7.72 31.14 -15.64
N LYS A 173 7.83 31.61 -14.39
CA LYS A 173 8.51 32.85 -14.02
C LYS A 173 9.99 32.66 -13.72
N ASP A 174 10.34 31.54 -13.09
CA ASP A 174 11.65 31.33 -12.46
C ASP A 174 12.09 29.86 -12.39
N ASP A 175 11.38 28.95 -13.06
CA ASP A 175 11.60 27.50 -13.08
C ASP A 175 11.62 26.85 -11.68
N SER A 176 11.09 27.54 -10.66
CA SER A 176 10.94 26.98 -9.32
C SER A 176 9.87 25.90 -9.30
N ARG A 177 10.09 24.86 -8.50
CA ARG A 177 9.07 23.83 -8.25
C ARG A 177 7.95 24.42 -7.40
N MET A 178 6.72 24.13 -7.79
CA MET A 178 5.51 24.51 -7.07
C MET A 178 4.50 23.37 -7.08
N ASN A 179 3.54 23.44 -6.16
CA ASN A 179 2.50 22.41 -6.00
C ASN A 179 3.06 21.00 -5.85
N GLU A 180 4.20 20.86 -5.17
CA GLU A 180 4.87 19.58 -4.98
C GLU A 180 4.01 18.63 -4.13
N LEU A 181 3.93 17.37 -4.56
CA LEU A 181 3.33 16.26 -3.82
C LEU A 181 4.30 15.08 -3.82
N PHE A 182 4.57 14.56 -2.62
CA PHE A 182 5.48 13.44 -2.39
C PHE A 182 4.68 12.21 -1.99
N VAL A 183 4.77 11.14 -2.78
CA VAL A 183 3.92 9.96 -2.65
C VAL A 183 4.77 8.71 -2.50
N PRO A 184 4.72 8.01 -1.36
CA PRO A 184 5.48 6.79 -1.17
C PRO A 184 4.93 5.67 -2.07
N LEU A 185 5.81 5.07 -2.88
CA LEU A 185 5.47 3.94 -3.76
C LEU A 185 5.67 2.60 -3.06
N GLN A 186 6.87 2.40 -2.49
CA GLN A 186 7.24 1.16 -1.81
C GLN A 186 8.37 1.40 -0.81
N SER A 187 8.30 0.75 0.35
CA SER A 187 9.40 0.69 1.31
C SER A 187 10.17 -0.62 1.19
N PHE A 188 11.49 -0.53 1.16
CA PHE A 188 12.45 -1.63 1.12
C PHE A 188 13.10 -1.75 2.50
N ARG A 189 13.15 -2.97 3.04
CA ARG A 189 13.64 -3.29 4.38
C ARG A 189 14.51 -4.52 4.37
#